data_AF-A0A483CQW0-F1
#
_entry.id   AF-A0A483CQW0-F1
#
_cell.length_a   1.000
_cell.length_b   1.000
_cell.length_c   1.000
_cell.angle_alpha   90.00
_cell.angle_beta   90.00
_cell.angle_gamma   90.00
#
_symmetry.space_group_name_H-M   'P 1'
#
loop_
_entity.id
_entity.type
_entity.pdbx_description
1 polymer ?
#
loop_
_entity_poly.entity_id
_entity_poly.type
_entity_poly.pdbx_seq_one_letter_code
_entity_poly.pdbx_strand_id
1 'polypeptide(L)' 'MIIEYITAAMHHARYEIIEDDEPHYGEVPKLPGVRATGTTLEACREGLAEVIDDWLVIRLRRGMPIPLEP' A
#
# COMPACT_ATOMS: atom_id res chain seq x y z
N MET A 1 13.38 -4.37 9.80
CA MET A 1 12.25 -5.19 10.27
C MET A 1 11.02 -4.86 9.43
N ILE A 2 10.07 -5.80 9.32
CA ILE A 2 8.92 -5.71 8.39
C ILE A 2 8.10 -4.44 8.62
N ILE A 3 7.87 -4.06 9.88
CA ILE A 3 7.11 -2.85 10.24
C ILE A 3 7.77 -1.58 9.72
N GLU A 4 9.10 -1.47 9.76
CA GLU A 4 9.82 -0.31 9.23
C GLU A 4 9.71 -0.22 7.71
N TYR A 5 9.65 -1.35 7.02
CA TYR A 5 9.41 -1.39 5.58
C TYR A 5 8.02 -0.89 5.23
N ILE A 6 6.99 -1.38 5.92
CA ILE A 6 5.60 -0.93 5.72
C ILE A 6 5.49 0.57 5.99
N THR A 7 6.11 1.04 7.08
CA THR A 7 6.13 2.47 7.42
C THR A 7 6.81 3.29 6.33
N ALA A 8 7.98 2.85 5.85
CA ALA A 8 8.68 3.50 4.75
C ALA A 8 7.85 3.55 3.45
N ALA A 9 7.19 2.45 3.09
CA ALA A 9 6.30 2.37 1.94
C ALA A 9 5.13 3.36 2.06
N MET A 10 4.52 3.44 3.25
CA MET A 10 3.44 4.39 3.52
C MET A 10 3.87 5.86 3.44
N HIS A 11 5.15 6.18 3.70
CA HIS A 11 5.68 7.53 3.45
C HIS A 11 5.78 7.89 1.96
N HIS A 12 5.82 6.89 1.07
CA HIS A 12 5.83 7.07 -0.38
C HIS A 12 4.44 6.90 -1.03
N ALA A 13 3.40 6.65 -0.21
CA ALA A 13 2.04 6.55 -0.68
C ALA A 13 1.56 7.87 -1.30
N ARG A 14 0.81 7.75 -2.39
CA ARG A 14 0.10 8.85 -3.05
C ARG A 14 -1.39 8.64 -2.88
N TYR A 15 -2.10 9.75 -2.67
CA TYR A 15 -3.54 9.75 -2.49
C TYR A 15 -4.19 10.68 -3.50
N GLU A 16 -5.33 10.27 -4.02
CA GLU A 16 -6.14 11.02 -4.99
C GLU A 16 -7.63 10.85 -4.65
N ILE A 17 -8.42 11.89 -4.95
CA ILE A 17 -9.88 11.79 -4.88
C ILE A 17 -10.40 11.39 -6.25
N ILE A 18 -11.15 10.29 -6.29
CA ILE A 18 -11.75 9.73 -7.52
C ILE A 18 -13.28 9.77 -7.46
N GLU A 19 -13.93 9.65 -8.62
CA GLU A 19 -15.39 9.50 -8.72
C GLU A 19 -15.78 8.03 -8.49
N ASP A 20 -15.92 7.65 -7.22
CA ASP A 20 -16.28 6.30 -6.75
C ASP A 20 -17.07 6.39 -5.43
N ASP A 21 -17.72 5.29 -5.03
CA ASP A 21 -18.37 5.16 -3.71
C ASP A 21 -17.36 5.26 -2.56
N GLU A 22 -16.11 4.84 -2.82
CA GLU A 22 -14.95 5.04 -1.95
C GLU A 22 -13.98 6.04 -2.57
N PRO A 23 -14.22 7.36 -2.39
CA PRO A 23 -13.55 8.38 -3.19
C PRO A 23 -12.05 8.54 -2.87
N HIS A 24 -11.54 8.00 -1.78
CA HIS A 24 -10.13 8.15 -1.41
C HIS A 24 -9.33 6.99 -1.96
N TYR A 25 -8.65 7.19 -3.09
CA TYR A 25 -7.74 6.22 -3.66
C TYR A 25 -6.33 6.43 -3.12
N GLY A 26 -5.64 5.34 -2.78
CA GLY A 26 -4.27 5.33 -2.31
C GLY A 26 -3.44 4.26 -3.00
N GLU A 27 -2.20 4.58 -3.35
CA GLU A 27 -1.26 3.62 -3.94
C GLU A 27 0.18 3.90 -3.51
N VAL A 28 1.04 2.89 -3.62
CA VAL A 28 2.49 3.07 -3.48
C VAL A 28 3.14 2.82 -4.85
N PRO A 29 3.54 3.86 -5.60
CA PRO A 29 3.96 3.72 -7.00
C PRO A 29 5.11 2.73 -7.23
N LYS A 30 5.99 2.57 -6.24
CA LYS A 30 7.14 1.65 -6.30
C LYS A 30 6.79 0.20 -5.97
N LEU A 31 5.59 -0.07 -5.48
CA LEU A 31 5.09 -1.41 -5.15
C LEU A 31 3.95 -1.77 -6.10
N PRO A 32 4.24 -2.41 -7.25
CA PRO A 32 3.22 -2.69 -8.26
C PRO A 32 2.09 -3.54 -7.68
N GLY A 33 0.86 -3.08 -7.91
CA GLY A 33 -0.37 -3.74 -7.45
C GLY A 33 -0.79 -3.38 -6.02
N VAL A 34 0.00 -2.59 -5.29
CA VAL A 34 -0.38 -2.08 -3.97
C VAL A 34 -1.24 -0.83 -4.14
N ARG A 35 -2.54 -1.00 -3.90
CA ARG A 35 -3.53 0.08 -3.94
C ARG A 35 -4.69 -0.25 -3.00
N ALA A 36 -5.36 0.78 -2.50
CA ALA A 36 -6.55 0.69 -1.67
C ALA A 36 -7.48 1.87 -1.94
N THR A 37 -8.77 1.68 -1.65
CA THR A 37 -9.78 2.74 -1.64
C THR A 37 -10.39 2.85 -0.24
N GLY A 38 -11.04 3.98 0.05
CA GLY A 38 -11.79 4.14 1.29
C GLY A 38 -12.79 5.28 1.23
N THR A 39 -13.82 5.19 2.07
CA THR A 39 -14.81 6.27 2.25
C THR A 39 -14.21 7.50 2.93
N THR A 40 -13.14 7.31 3.70
CA THR A 40 -12.30 8.38 4.28
C THR A 40 -10.83 8.17 3.96
N LEU A 41 -10.02 9.22 4.12
CA LEU A 41 -8.57 9.14 3.94
C LEU A 41 -7.96 8.14 4.93
N GLU A 42 -8.42 8.14 6.18
CA GLU A 42 -7.94 7.24 7.22
C GLU A 42 -8.25 5.77 6.88
N ALA A 43 -9.47 5.47 6.42
CA ALA A 43 -9.84 4.11 6.00
C ALA A 43 -8.99 3.64 4.82
N CYS A 44 -8.76 4.51 3.83
CA CYS A 44 -7.86 4.24 2.71
C CYS A 44 -6.43 3.95 3.19
N ARG A 45 -5.90 4.73 4.15
CA ARG A 45 -4.56 4.54 4.73
C ARG A 45 -4.42 3.22 5.47
N GLU A 46 -5.42 2.85 6.26
CA GLU A 46 -5.45 1.58 6.98
C GLU A 46 -5.46 0.41 6.00
N GLY A 47 -6.37 0.43 5.02
CA GLY A 47 -6.43 -0.59 3.97
C GLY A 47 -5.15 -0.69 3.14
N LEU A 48 -4.51 0.45 2.83
CA LEU A 48 -3.25 0.46 2.08
C LEU A 48 -2.12 -0.22 2.87
N ALA A 49 -2.06 -0.03 4.19
CA ALA A 49 -1.07 -0.70 5.04
C ALA A 49 -1.30 -2.22 5.09
N GLU A 50 -2.55 -2.67 5.16
CA GLU A 50 -2.90 -4.09 5.10
C GLU A 50 -2.50 -4.72 3.75
N VAL A 51 -2.79 -4.03 2.64
CA VAL A 51 -2.42 -4.50 1.30
C VAL A 51 -0.90 -4.62 1.14
N ILE A 52 -0.11 -3.73 1.75
CA ILE A 52 1.36 -3.84 1.75
C ILE A 52 1.82 -5.08 2.52
N ASP A 53 1.22 -5.37 3.68
CA ASP A 53 1.57 -6.57 4.47
C ASP A 53 1.29 -7.86 3.69
N ASP A 54 0.11 -7.97 3.10
CA ASP A 54 -0.26 -9.12 2.26
C ASP A 54 0.65 -9.25 1.03
N TRP A 55 0.96 -8.14 0.38
CA TRP A 55 1.87 -8.10 -0.77
C TRP A 55 3.28 -8.60 -0.40
N LEU A 56 3.78 -8.23 0.78
CA LEU A 56 5.05 -8.72 1.31
C LEU A 56 5.01 -10.21 1.58
N VAL A 57 3.96 -10.71 2.25
CA VAL A 57 3.79 -12.15 2.54
C VAL A 57 3.82 -12.97 1.26
N ILE A 58 3.11 -12.53 0.21
CA ILE A 58 3.07 -13.22 -1.08
C ILE A 58 4.47 -13.24 -1.73
N ARG A 59 5.19 -12.12 -1.72
CA ARG A 59 6.53 -12.03 -2.32
C ARG A 59 7.56 -12.87 -1.60
N LEU A 60 7.56 -12.83 -0.26
CA LEU A 60 8.45 -13.64 0.57
C LEU A 60 8.19 -15.13 0.33
N ARG A 61 6.93 -15.57 0.34
CA ARG A 61 6.56 -16.98 0.11
C ARG A 61 6.95 -17.49 -1.28
N ARG A 62 6.92 -16.62 -2.29
CA ARG A 62 7.24 -16.97 -3.68
C ARG A 62 8.69 -16.67 -4.08
N GLY A 63 9.52 -16.18 -3.16
CA GLY A 63 10.90 -15.77 -3.46
C GLY A 63 10.99 -14.66 -4.50
N MET A 64 9.96 -13.80 -4.58
CA MET A 64 9.92 -12.68 -5.53
C MET A 64 10.72 -11.49 -5.00
N PRO A 65 11.32 -10.68 -5.88
CA PRO A 65 12.11 -9.53 -5.46
C PRO A 65 11.25 -8.50 -4.71
N ILE A 66 11.79 -7.92 -3.65
CA ILE A 66 11.19 -6.83 -2.89
C ILE A 66 12.12 -5.61 -3.04
N PRO A 67 11.64 -4.45 -3.51
CA PRO A 67 12.45 -3.24 -3.60
C PRO A 67 13.00 -2.85 -2.23
N LEU A 68 14.28 -2.51 -2.11
CA LEU A 68 14.87 -2.10 -0.82
C LEU A 68 14.42 -0.70 -0.38
N GLU A 69 14.05 0.15 -1.35
CA GLU A 69 13.52 1.49 -1.12
C GLU A 69 12.09 1.57 -1.67
N PRO A 70 11.07 1.37 -0.82
CA PRO A 70 9.67 1.40 -1.23
C PRO A 70 9.18 2.82 -1.54
#